data_AF-A0A6A3HRX7-F1
#
_entry.id   AF-A0A6A3HRX7-F1
#
_cell.length_a   1.000
_cell.length_b   1.000
_cell.length_c   1.000
_cell.angle_alpha   90.00
_cell.angle_beta   90.00
_cell.angle_gamma   90.00
#
_symmetry.space_group_name_H-M   'P 1'
#
loop_
_entity.id
_entity.type
_entity.pdbx_description
1 polymer ?
#
loop_
_entity_poly.entity_id
_entity_poly.type
_entity_poly.pdbx_seq_one_letter_code
_entity_poly.pdbx_strand_id
1 'polypeptide(L)'
;MNVVSDSAFPSSTAMVGRILTPLKDGDLEKILPSLRSSARTVHNAITSVRQAAEWGMGSIQKVYSRLNLPLPYDQKLRGMRLTNMFRMANFRVRTVGISQIRTTFTGSMAMP
;
A
#
# COMPACT_ATOMS: atom_id res chain seq x y z
N MET A 1 -7.86 9.64 -12.60
CA MET A 1 -7.07 8.57 -11.95
C MET A 1 -7.62 8.39 -10.54
N ASN A 2 -7.92 7.15 -10.14
CA ASN A 2 -8.44 6.84 -8.80
C ASN A 2 -7.28 6.59 -7.83
N VAL A 3 -7.50 6.82 -6.54
CA VAL A 3 -6.48 6.70 -5.50
C VAL A 3 -6.98 5.79 -4.39
N VAL A 4 -6.21 4.77 -4.04
CA VAL A 4 -6.47 3.96 -2.83
C VAL A 4 -5.85 4.69 -1.64
N SER A 5 -6.68 5.11 -0.69
CA SER A 5 -6.23 5.86 0.49
C SER A 5 -7.08 5.52 1.70
N ASP A 6 -6.51 5.74 2.89
CA ASP A 6 -7.25 5.63 4.14
C ASP A 6 -8.17 6.85 4.31
N SER A 7 -9.35 6.63 4.91
CA SER A 7 -10.32 7.70 5.20
C SER A 7 -9.77 8.77 6.16
N ALA A 8 -8.67 8.49 6.87
CA ALA A 8 -8.02 9.44 7.79
C ALA A 8 -7.25 10.58 7.08
N PHE A 9 -7.01 10.50 5.76
CA PHE A 9 -6.33 11.57 5.04
C PHE A 9 -7.30 12.67 4.58
N PRO A 10 -6.96 13.97 4.75
CA PRO A 10 -7.78 15.07 4.25
C PRO A 10 -8.00 14.95 2.73
N SER A 11 -9.24 14.86 2.29
CA SER A 11 -9.59 14.83 0.87
C SER A 11 -10.01 16.22 0.39
N SER A 12 -9.38 16.72 -0.67
CA SER A 12 -9.86 17.93 -1.34
C SER A 12 -11.14 17.62 -2.13
N THR A 13 -11.90 18.66 -2.51
CA THR A 13 -13.08 18.53 -3.38
C THR A 13 -12.74 17.84 -4.71
N ALA A 14 -11.51 18.01 -5.21
CA ALA A 14 -11.02 17.32 -6.41
C ALA A 14 -10.87 15.80 -6.27
N MET A 15 -10.92 15.27 -5.04
CA MET A 15 -10.78 13.84 -4.72
C MET A 15 -12.12 13.15 -4.44
N VAL A 16 -13.23 13.90 -4.45
CA VAL A 16 -14.59 13.36 -4.27
C VAL A 16 -14.86 12.29 -5.34
N GLY A 17 -15.30 11.10 -4.90
CA GLY A 17 -15.57 9.96 -5.77
C GLY A 17 -14.33 9.30 -6.40
N ARG A 18 -13.11 9.77 -6.11
CA ARG A 18 -11.86 9.21 -6.63
C ARG A 18 -11.11 8.36 -5.61
N ILE A 19 -11.38 8.54 -4.32
CA ILE A 19 -10.81 7.73 -3.25
C ILE A 19 -11.54 6.39 -3.19
N LEU A 20 -10.79 5.32 -3.36
CA LEU A 20 -11.29 3.96 -3.25
C LEU A 20 -10.98 3.43 -1.85
N THR A 21 -12.04 3.16 -1.08
CA THR A 21 -11.96 2.54 0.24
C THR A 21 -12.55 1.13 0.19
N PRO A 22 -12.03 0.18 0.98
CA PRO A 22 -12.69 -1.11 1.15
C PRO A 22 -14.13 -0.93 1.64
N LEU A 23 -15.05 -1.76 1.15
CA LEU A 23 -16.40 -1.92 1.72
C LEU A 23 -16.34 -2.18 3.23
N LYS A 24 -17.25 -1.58 4.00
CA LYS A 24 -17.43 -1.88 5.43
C LYS A 24 -18.27 -3.15 5.60
N ASP A 25 -18.26 -3.69 6.83
CA ASP A 25 -19.09 -4.83 7.19
C ASP A 25 -20.57 -4.53 6.93
N GLY A 26 -21.25 -5.47 6.28
CA GLY A 26 -22.67 -5.34 5.91
C GLY A 26 -22.96 -4.48 4.68
N ASP A 27 -22.00 -3.72 4.12
CA ASP A 27 -22.24 -2.94 2.90
C ASP A 27 -22.48 -3.83 1.68
N LEU A 28 -21.85 -5.00 1.64
CA LEU A 28 -22.03 -5.96 0.56
C LEU A 28 -23.47 -6.51 0.50
N GLU A 29 -24.16 -6.61 1.64
CA GLU A 29 -25.56 -7.05 1.67
C GLU A 29 -26.54 -6.00 1.16
N LYS A 30 -26.15 -4.72 1.22
CA LYS A 30 -26.93 -3.59 0.66
C LYS A 30 -26.80 -3.49 -0.86
N ILE A 31 -25.81 -4.16 -1.46
CA ILE A 31 -25.58 -4.19 -2.91
C ILE A 31 -26.52 -5.21 -3.55
N LEU A 32 -27.04 -4.86 -4.74
CA LEU A 32 -27.84 -5.75 -5.57
C LEU A 32 -27.16 -7.11 -5.74
N PRO A 33 -27.86 -8.25 -5.54
CA PRO A 33 -27.23 -9.58 -5.53
C PRO A 33 -26.34 -9.88 -6.74
N SER A 34 -26.74 -9.44 -7.94
CA SER A 34 -25.99 -9.64 -9.19
C SER A 34 -24.64 -8.91 -9.24
N LEU A 35 -24.46 -7.83 -8.45
CA LEU A 35 -23.25 -7.02 -8.43
C LEU A 35 -22.31 -7.37 -7.27
N ARG A 36 -22.74 -8.23 -6.33
CA ARG A 36 -21.97 -8.55 -5.12
C ARG A 36 -20.63 -9.20 -5.41
N SER A 37 -20.56 -10.05 -6.44
CA SER A 37 -19.30 -10.70 -6.87
C SER A 37 -18.28 -9.66 -7.34
N SER A 38 -18.68 -8.78 -8.25
CA SER A 38 -17.85 -7.69 -8.76
C SER A 38 -17.41 -6.73 -7.65
N ALA A 39 -18.34 -6.37 -6.76
CA ALA A 39 -18.05 -5.52 -5.60
C ALA A 39 -17.03 -6.17 -4.65
N ARG A 40 -17.12 -7.49 -4.42
CA ARG A 40 -16.16 -8.25 -3.61
C ARG A 40 -14.77 -8.28 -4.26
N THR A 41 -14.69 -8.46 -5.57
CA THR A 41 -13.42 -8.42 -6.31
C THR A 41 -12.72 -7.06 -6.15
N VAL A 42 -13.47 -5.97 -6.30
CA VAL A 42 -12.94 -4.61 -6.10
C VAL A 42 -12.50 -4.39 -4.65
N HIS A 43 -13.32 -4.79 -3.67
CA HIS A 43 -12.95 -4.73 -2.25
C HIS A 43 -11.63 -5.47 -1.97
N ASN A 44 -11.50 -6.71 -2.44
CA ASN A 44 -10.30 -7.52 -2.25
C ASN A 44 -9.06 -6.87 -2.89
N ALA A 45 -9.20 -6.29 -4.09
CA ALA A 45 -8.12 -5.58 -4.76
C ALA A 45 -7.69 -4.33 -3.97
N ILE A 46 -8.63 -3.53 -3.48
CA ILE A 46 -8.33 -2.35 -2.66
C ILE A 46 -7.60 -2.76 -1.37
N THR A 47 -8.11 -3.79 -0.68
CA THR A 47 -7.49 -4.33 0.53
C THR A 47 -6.09 -4.85 0.28
N SER A 48 -5.87 -5.57 -0.83
CA SER A 48 -4.55 -6.08 -1.23
C SER A 48 -3.54 -4.95 -1.46
N VAL A 49 -3.92 -3.90 -2.20
CA VAL A 49 -3.07 -2.73 -2.44
C VAL A 49 -2.72 -2.04 -1.11
N ARG A 50 -3.70 -1.89 -0.22
CA ARG A 50 -3.48 -1.25 1.09
C ARG A 50 -2.52 -2.06 1.96
N GLN A 51 -2.74 -3.37 2.08
CA GLN A 51 -1.86 -4.26 2.83
C GLN A 51 -0.43 -4.26 2.29
N ALA A 52 -0.26 -4.29 0.97
CA ALA A 52 1.06 -4.19 0.33
C ALA A 52 1.77 -2.87 0.70
N ALA A 53 1.05 -1.75 0.69
CA ALA A 53 1.61 -0.45 1.08
C ALA A 53 1.99 -0.40 2.57
N GLU A 54 1.13 -0.91 3.45
CA GLU A 54 1.38 -0.99 4.90
C GLU A 54 2.62 -1.85 5.21
N TRP A 55 2.73 -3.02 4.59
CA TRP A 55 3.90 -3.90 4.77
C TRP A 55 5.19 -3.29 4.23
N GLY A 56 5.11 -2.61 3.08
CA GLY A 56 6.24 -1.86 2.52
C GLY A 56 6.71 -0.78 3.48
N MET A 57 5.79 0.03 4.02
CA MET A 57 6.11 1.09 4.97
C MET A 57 6.70 0.54 6.27
N GLY A 58 6.11 -0.52 6.83
CA GLY A 58 6.59 -1.17 8.05
C GLY A 58 8.00 -1.74 7.91
N SER A 59 8.35 -2.27 6.74
CA SER A 59 9.71 -2.72 6.44
C SER A 59 10.72 -1.58 6.51
N ILE A 60 10.39 -0.43 5.90
CA ILE A 60 11.28 0.74 5.85
C ILE A 60 11.46 1.36 7.24
N GLN A 61 10.39 1.49 8.03
CA GLN A 61 10.47 2.02 9.40
C GLN A 61 11.40 1.18 10.28
N LYS A 62 11.29 -0.15 10.21
CA LYS A 62 12.15 -1.07 10.98
C LYS A 62 13.62 -1.00 10.57
N VAL A 63 13.92 -0.74 9.30
CA VAL A 63 15.31 -0.56 8.84
C VAL A 63 15.82 0.82 9.25
N TYR A 64 15.01 1.86 9.13
CA TYR A 64 15.39 3.21 9.51
C TYR A 64 15.69 3.33 11.01
N SER A 65 14.90 2.69 11.87
CA SER A 65 15.15 2.70 13.32
C SER A 65 16.51 2.08 13.69
N ARG A 66 17.00 1.12 12.90
CA ARG A 66 18.34 0.50 13.09
C ARG A 66 19.50 1.42 12.74
N LEU A 67 19.28 2.44 11.90
CA LEU A 67 20.33 3.42 11.59
C LEU A 67 20.64 4.31 12.79
N ASN A 68 19.72 4.40 13.76
CA ASN A 68 19.83 5.26 14.94
C ASN A 68 20.14 6.74 14.60
N LEU A 69 19.65 7.20 13.44
CA LEU A 69 19.82 8.57 12.97
C LEU A 69 18.51 9.35 13.14
N PRO A 70 18.54 10.58 13.68
CA PRO A 70 17.35 11.40 13.73
C PRO A 70 16.88 11.73 12.31
N LEU A 71 15.57 11.88 12.13
CA LEU A 71 15.03 12.38 10.87
C LEU A 71 15.36 13.88 10.76
N PRO A 72 16.03 14.33 9.69
CA PRO A 72 16.43 15.73 9.55
C PRO A 72 15.23 16.68 9.50
N TYR A 73 15.37 17.88 10.08
CA TYR A 73 14.36 18.94 9.93
C TYR A 73 14.34 19.50 8.51
N ASP A 74 15.52 19.74 7.92
CA ASP A 74 15.66 20.21 6.55
C ASP A 74 14.89 19.29 5.58
N GLN A 75 13.93 19.88 4.85
CA GLN A 75 13.03 19.14 3.98
C GLN A 75 13.75 18.46 2.81
N LYS A 76 14.77 19.10 2.23
CA LYS A 76 15.53 18.55 1.11
C LYS A 76 16.38 17.38 1.59
N LEU A 77 17.06 17.53 2.72
CA LEU A 77 17.91 16.49 3.31
C LEU A 77 17.07 15.31 3.78
N ARG A 78 15.92 15.57 4.42
CA ARG A 78 14.93 14.55 4.79
C ARG A 78 14.42 13.79 3.57
N GLY A 79 14.03 14.51 2.51
CA GLY A 79 13.56 13.91 1.26
C GLY A 79 14.63 13.03 0.60
N MET A 80 15.88 13.50 0.53
CA MET A 80 17.01 12.73 0.01
C MET A 80 17.24 11.46 0.83
N ARG A 81 17.27 11.56 2.16
CA ARG A 81 17.48 10.42 3.06
C ARG A 81 16.39 9.37 2.89
N LEU A 82 15.12 9.75 2.94
CA LEU A 82 14.00 8.84 2.73
C LEU A 82 14.03 8.21 1.34
N THR A 83 14.28 9.00 0.29
CA THR A 83 14.38 8.49 -1.09
C THR A 83 15.48 7.43 -1.22
N ASN A 84 16.65 7.69 -0.64
CA ASN A 84 17.75 6.73 -0.65
C ASN A 84 17.37 5.44 0.09
N MET A 85 16.65 5.53 1.22
CA MET A 85 16.15 4.35 1.94
C MET A 85 15.22 3.50 1.08
N PHE A 86 14.23 4.10 0.42
CA PHE A 86 13.33 3.37 -0.47
C PHE A 86 14.07 2.74 -1.65
N ARG A 87 15.03 3.47 -2.25
CA ARG A 87 15.86 2.93 -3.35
C ARG A 87 16.71 1.75 -2.91
N MET A 88 17.36 1.83 -1.76
CA MET A 88 18.18 0.75 -1.22
C MET A 88 17.34 -0.48 -0.87
N ALA A 89 16.17 -0.30 -0.28
CA ALA A 89 15.24 -1.39 -0.01
C ALA A 89 14.78 -2.08 -1.30
N ASN A 90 14.40 -1.29 -2.32
CA ASN A 90 14.00 -1.82 -3.62
C ASN A 90 15.16 -2.53 -4.33
N PHE A 91 16.38 -1.99 -4.25
CA PHE A 91 17.58 -2.63 -4.78
C PHE A 91 17.79 -4.00 -4.11
N ARG A 92 17.77 -4.07 -2.77
CA ARG A 92 17.87 -5.33 -2.03
C ARG A 92 16.79 -6.32 -2.47
N VAL A 93 15.53 -5.90 -2.56
CA VAL A 93 14.42 -6.78 -2.97
C VAL A 93 14.63 -7.33 -4.38
N ARG A 94 15.11 -6.52 -5.33
CA ARG A 94 15.38 -6.95 -6.70
C ARG A 94 16.58 -7.89 -6.79
N THR A 95 17.65 -7.61 -6.06
CA THR A 95 18.89 -8.40 -6.09
C THR A 95 18.76 -9.72 -5.35
N VAL A 96 18.21 -9.70 -4.12
CA VAL A 96 18.07 -10.91 -3.27
C VAL A 96 16.84 -11.71 -3.65
N GLY A 97 15.83 -11.06 -4.24
CA GLY A 97 14.58 -11.72 -4.62
C GLY A 97 13.71 -12.12 -3.42
N ILE A 98 13.92 -11.57 -2.22
CA ILE A 98 13.06 -11.85 -1.06
C ILE A 98 12.13 -10.66 -0.81
N SER A 99 10.83 -10.88 -0.98
CA SER A 99 9.78 -9.88 -0.70
C SER A 99 8.51 -10.56 -0.24
N GLN A 100 8.07 -10.25 0.99
CA GLN A 100 6.82 -10.77 1.54
C GLN A 100 5.61 -10.34 0.71
N ILE A 101 5.58 -9.08 0.24
CA ILE A 101 4.54 -8.56 -0.65
C ILE A 101 4.45 -9.42 -1.91
N ARG A 102 5.60 -9.72 -2.52
CA ARG A 102 5.67 -10.56 -3.73
C ARG A 102 5.15 -11.96 -3.42
N THR A 103 5.64 -12.60 -2.36
CA THR A 103 5.20 -13.94 -1.97
C THR A 103 3.69 -14.01 -1.72
N THR A 104 3.10 -13.03 -1.03
CA THR A 104 1.67 -13.05 -0.71
C THR A 104 0.76 -12.73 -1.89
N PHE A 105 1.11 -11.77 -2.75
CA PHE A 105 0.22 -11.30 -3.80
C PHE A 105 0.55 -11.79 -5.21
N THR A 106 1.75 -12.36 -5.42
CA THR A 106 2.15 -12.92 -6.73
C THR A 106 2.51 -14.40 -6.66
N GLY A 107 2.69 -14.97 -5.47
CA GLY A 107 3.08 -16.38 -5.27
C GLY A 107 2.02 -17.41 -5.69
N SER A 108 0.80 -17.00 -6.03
CA SER A 108 -0.24 -17.86 -6.61
C SER A 108 -0.23 -17.90 -8.15
N MET A 109 0.70 -17.21 -8.81
CA MET A 109 0.81 -17.15 -10.27
C MET A 109 2.06 -17.88 -10.78
N ALA A 110 2.45 -18.95 -10.11
CA ALA A 110 3.44 -19.91 -10.58
C ALA A 110 2.85 -21.32 -10.43
N MET A 111 2.03 -21.72 -11.40
CA MET A 111 1.85 -23.12 -11.75
C MET A 111 2.01 -23.22 -13.28
N PRO A 112 2.93 -24.07 -13.80
CA PRO A 112 2.90 -24.50 -15.20
C PRO A 112 1.64 -25.32 -15.51
#